data_AF-A0A7V1ZDN6-F1
#
_entry.id   AF-A0A7V1ZDN6-F1
#
_cell.length_a   1.000
_cell.length_b   1.000
_cell.length_c   1.000
_cell.angle_alpha   90.00
_cell.angle_beta   90.00
_cell.angle_gamma   90.00
#
_symmetry.space_group_name_H-M   'P 1'
#
loop_
_entity.id
_entity.type
_entity.pdbx_description
1 polymer ?
#
loop_
_entity_poly.entity_id
_entity_poly.type
_entity_poly.pdbx_seq_one_letter_code
_entity_poly.pdbx_strand_id
1 'polypeptide(L)' 'RKQQSNIVYSKRIKAGKRVYFFDIREDSKGQNFICISESRKTNEGFIKQTIVIYPEDIEKFYKAFEEVKNSLK' A
#
# COMPACT_ATOMS: atom_id res chain seq x y z
N ARG A 1 19.07 1.77 -12.18
CA ARG A 1 17.85 2.12 -12.94
C ARG A 1 16.73 2.39 -11.94
N LYS A 2 16.44 3.66 -11.63
CA LYS A 2 15.20 4.03 -10.90
C LYS A 2 14.05 3.59 -11.81
N GLN A 3 13.33 2.52 -11.48
CA GLN A 3 12.09 2.20 -12.18
C GLN A 3 11.22 3.44 -12.08
N GLN A 4 10.89 4.02 -13.23
CA GLN A 4 9.92 5.10 -13.37
C GLN A 4 8.68 4.64 -12.61
N SER A 5 8.42 5.25 -11.47
CA SER A 5 7.29 4.86 -10.64
C SER A 5 6.05 5.35 -11.37
N ASN A 6 5.34 4.46 -12.07
CA ASN A 6 3.99 4.72 -12.61
C ASN A 6 2.98 4.87 -11.45
N ILE A 7 3.34 5.65 -10.43
CA ILE A 7 2.50 6.01 -9.30
C ILE A 7 1.66 7.18 -9.79
N VAL A 8 0.38 6.91 -9.99
CA VAL A 8 -0.63 7.91 -10.37
C VAL A 8 -0.99 8.77 -9.17
N TYR A 9 -1.04 8.15 -7.99
CA TYR A 9 -1.35 8.82 -6.73
C TYR A 9 -0.61 8.13 -5.58
N SER A 10 -0.20 8.88 -4.56
CA SER A 10 0.41 8.31 -3.35
C SER A 10 -0.02 9.06 -2.10
N LYS A 11 -0.36 8.29 -1.06
CA LYS A 11 -0.59 8.79 0.29
C LYS A 11 0.39 8.13 1.25
N ARG A 12 1.16 8.95 1.96
CA ARG A 12 2.12 8.51 2.98
C ARG A 12 1.58 8.75 4.38
N ILE A 13 1.73 7.76 5.26
CA ILE A 13 1.36 7.83 6.68
C ILE A 13 2.58 7.47 7.52
N LYS A 14 3.00 8.35 8.43
CA LYS A 14 4.10 8.08 9.39
C LYS A 14 3.51 7.55 10.70
N ALA A 15 4.06 6.46 11.21
CA ALA A 15 3.64 5.81 12.46
C ALA A 15 4.88 5.33 13.25
N GLY A 16 5.62 6.28 13.82
CA GLY A 16 6.84 6.00 14.58
C GLY A 16 7.93 5.34 13.74
N LYS A 17 8.31 4.09 14.06
CA LYS A 17 9.30 3.29 13.31
C LYS A 17 8.76 2.72 11.99
N ARG A 18 7.46 2.89 11.72
CA ARG A 18 6.78 2.40 10.50
C ARG A 18 6.33 3.57 9.64
N VAL A 19 6.37 3.37 8.33
CA VAL A 19 5.79 4.28 7.34
C VAL A 19 4.94 3.46 6.39
N TYR A 20 3.67 3.82 6.28
CA TYR A 20 2.75 3.22 5.34
C TYR A 20 2.66 4.07 4.07
N PHE A 21 2.58 3.42 2.92
CA PHE A 21 2.39 4.03 1.62
C PHE A 21 1.19 3.39 0.97
N PHE A 22 0.23 4.20 0.55
CA PHE A 22 -0.93 3.80 -0.22
C PHE A 22 -0.78 4.43 -1.60
N ASP A 23 -0.31 3.65 -2.56
CA ASP A 23 -0.06 4.09 -3.92
C ASP A 23 -1.15 3.56 -4.86
N ILE A 24 -1.62 4.37 -5.80
CA ILE A 24 -2.28 3.91 -7.02
C ILE A 24 -1.19 3.83 -8.09
N ARG A 25 -1.05 2.67 -8.72
CA ARG A 25 -0.08 2.43 -9.78
C ARG A 25 -0.76 1.97 -11.05
N GLU A 26 -0.17 2.30 -12.18
CA GLU A 26 -0.63 1.89 -13.50
C GLU A 26 0.32 0.82 -14.07
N ASP A 27 -0.26 -0.29 -14.56
CA ASP A 27 0.48 -1.33 -15.26
C ASP A 27 0.86 -0.89 -16.69
N SER A 28 1.59 -1.73 -17.43
CA SER A 28 1.97 -1.41 -18.81
C SER A 28 0.79 -1.37 -19.80
N LYS A 29 -0.41 -1.77 -19.38
CA LYS A 29 -1.65 -1.79 -20.18
C LYS A 29 -2.59 -0.63 -19.83
N GLY A 30 -2.18 0.28 -18.93
CA GLY A 30 -3.02 1.39 -18.50
C GLY A 30 -4.02 1.02 -17.40
N GLN A 31 -3.90 -0.16 -16.79
CA GLN A 31 -4.81 -0.58 -15.72
C GLN A 31 -4.25 -0.16 -14.36
N ASN A 32 -5.11 0.49 -13.57
CA ASN A 32 -4.77 0.92 -12.23
C ASN A 32 -4.90 -0.22 -11.21
N PHE A 33 -4.02 -0.25 -10.22
CA PHE A 33 -4.08 -1.13 -9.06
C PHE A 33 -3.54 -0.41 -7.82
N ILE A 34 -3.91 -0.89 -6.64
CA ILE A 34 -3.46 -0.32 -5.38
C ILE A 34 -2.25 -1.10 -4.85
N CYS A 35 -1.22 -0.38 -4.43
CA CYS A 35 -0.09 -0.92 -3.68
C CYS A 35 -0.08 -0.32 -2.27
N ILE A 36 -0.26 -1.17 -1.27
CA ILE A 36 -0.10 -0.79 0.14
C ILE A 36 1.26 -1.32 0.58
N SER A 37 2.17 -0.43 0.97
CA SER A 37 3.49 -0.81 1.48
C SER A 37 3.67 -0.39 2.92
N GLU A 38 4.25 -1.26 3.73
CA GLU A 38 4.83 -0.91 5.01
C GLU A 38 6.35 -0.87 4.89
N SER A 39 6.97 0.24 5.29
CA SER A 39 8.40 0.33 5.55
C SER A 39 8.64 0.39 7.06
N ARG A 40 9.30 -0.62 7.61
CA ARG A 40 9.66 -0.71 9.02
C ARG A 40 11.16 -0.47 9.19
N LYS A 41 11.53 0.48 10.04
CA LYS A 41 12.91 0.72 10.44
C LYS A 41 13.38 -0.37 11.42
N THR A 42 14.49 -1.03 11.11
CA THR A 42 15.21 -1.99 11.94
C THR A 42 16.59 -1.45 12.30
N ASN A 43 17.39 -2.21 13.05
CA ASN A 43 18.77 -1.85 13.37
C ASN A 43 19.68 -1.94 12.14
N GLU A 44 19.32 -2.78 11.17
CA GLU A 44 20.10 -3.08 9.96
C GLU A 44 19.62 -2.29 8.74
N GLY A 45 18.52 -1.54 8.85
CA GLY A 45 18.01 -0.70 7.74
C GLY A 45 16.49 -0.59 7.72
N PHE A 46 15.91 -0.69 6.53
CA PHE A 46 14.46 -0.64 6.32
C PHE A 46 13.98 -1.93 5.66
N ILE A 47 13.01 -2.59 6.28
CA ILE A 47 12.31 -3.72 5.68
C ILE A 47 11.03 -3.17 5.04
N LYS A 48 10.81 -3.48 3.76
CA LYS A 48 9.59 -3.11 3.04
C LYS A 48 8.76 -4.36 2.76
N GLN A 49 7.51 -4.35 3.19
CA GLN A 49 6.50 -5.33 2.80
C GLN A 49 5.46 -4.63 1.94
N THR A 50 4.97 -5.28 0.89
CA THR A 50 4.01 -4.69 -0.07
C THR A 50 2.90 -5.67 -0.36
N ILE A 51 1.68 -5.17 -0.38
CA ILE A 51 0.47 -5.86 -0.82
C ILE A 51 -0.01 -5.16 -2.10
N VAL A 52 -0.39 -5.94 -3.10
CA VAL A 52 -0.97 -5.45 -4.35
C VAL A 52 -2.43 -5.89 -4.39
N ILE A 53 -3.33 -4.95 -4.72
CA ILE A 53 -4.77 -5.18 -4.78
C ILE A 53 -5.25 -4.69 -6.14
N TYR A 54 -5.81 -5.59 -6.93
CA TYR A 54 -6.40 -5.24 -8.22
C TYR A 54 -7.82 -4.68 -8.06
N PRO A 55 -8.33 -3.90 -9.02
CA PRO A 55 -9.63 -3.23 -8.92
C PRO A 55 -10.81 -4.17 -8.63
N GLU A 56 -10.78 -5.40 -9.13
CA GLU A 56 -11.84 -6.40 -8.95
C GLU A 56 -12.01 -6.84 -7.48
N ASP A 57 -10.97 -6.71 -6.66
CA ASP A 57 -10.97 -7.16 -5.26
C ASP A 57 -10.99 -6.00 -4.26
N ILE A 58 -10.93 -4.74 -4.71
CA ILE A 58 -10.78 -3.58 -3.81
C ILE A 58 -11.96 -3.44 -2.85
N GLU A 59 -13.18 -3.69 -3.32
CA GLU A 59 -14.39 -3.56 -2.50
C GLU A 59 -14.44 -4.64 -1.41
N LYS A 60 -14.04 -5.87 -1.74
CA LYS A 60 -13.96 -6.98 -0.77
C LYS A 60 -12.89 -6.70 0.27
N PHE A 61 -11.72 -6.22 -0.18
CA PHE A 61 -10.62 -5.85 0.71
C PHE A 61 -11.02 -4.71 1.66
N TYR A 62 -11.66 -3.66 1.13
CA TYR A 62 -12.08 -2.50 1.91
C TYR A 62 -13.11 -2.89 2.98
N LYS A 63 -14.13 -3.69 2.63
CA LYS A 63 -15.12 -4.18 3.60
C LYS A 63 -14.48 -4.98 4.72
N ALA A 64 -13.62 -5.96 4.40
CA ALA A 64 -12.92 -6.74 5.40
C ALA A 64 -12.03 -5.86 6.30
N PHE A 65 -11.34 -4.87 5.72
CA PHE A 65 -10.54 -3.92 6.48
C PHE A 65 -11.39 -3.07 7.42
N GLU A 66 -12.53 -2.56 6.96
CA GLU A 66 -13.45 -1.76 7.77
C GLU A 66 -14.10 -2.54 8.90
N GLU A 67 -14.56 -3.77 8.63
CA GLU A 67 -15.11 -4.68 9.64
C GLU A 67 -14.10 -4.94 10.76
N VAL A 68 -12.85 -5.29 10.40
CA VAL A 68 -11.78 -5.53 11.37
C VAL A 68 -11.44 -4.24 12.12
N LYS A 69 -11.35 -3.09 11.44
CA LYS A 69 -11.10 -1.78 12.07
C LYS A 69 -12.15 -1.48 13.15
N ASN A 70 -13.43 -1.70 12.85
CA ASN A 70 -14.53 -1.45 13.78
C ASN A 70 -14.55 -2.42 14.97
N SER A 71 -13.93 -3.60 14.83
CA SER A 71 -13.78 -4.57 15.93
C SER A 71 -12.68 -4.21 16.94
N LEU A 72 -11.77 -3.30 16.58
CA LEU A 72 -10.70 -2.83 17.47
C LEU A 72 -11.31 -1.93 18.55
N LYS A 73 -11.17 -2.35 19.82
CA LYS A 73 -11.55 -1.57 21.00
C LYS A 73 -10.43 -0.62 21.43
#